data_AF-A0A151U2Z2-F1
#
_entry.id   AF-A0A151U2Z2-F1
#
_cell.length_a   1.000
_cell.length_b   1.000
_cell.length_c   1.000
_cell.angle_alpha   90.00
_cell.angle_beta   90.00
_cell.angle_gamma   90.00
#
_symmetry.space_group_name_H-M   'P 1'
#
loop_
_entity.id
_entity.type
_entity.pdbx_description
1 polymer ?
#
loop_
_entity_poly.entity_id
_entity_poly.type
_entity_poly.pdbx_seq_one_letter_code
_entity_poly.pdbx_strand_id
1 'polypeptide(L)'
;KAEPIDYVEVMKQELWRAAMIEELQAIEKNQTRTLTKLPFNKKSIDVKWVFKLKLNPDGSIAKHRKARLVAKGFLQKQGLDYSEGFASMARIKTIRLVMALASGKRWPLFQLDVKSAFLKGPLEEDVYVTQSPGFEVEGNENKIYKLNKALYGLK
;
A
#
# COMPACT_ATOMS: atom_id res chain seq x y z
N LYS A 1 -20.66 7.35 12.15
CA LYS A 1 -20.61 6.03 11.47
C LYS A 1 -19.19 5.50 11.63
N ALA A 2 -19.03 4.31 12.20
CA ALA A 2 -17.72 3.76 12.54
C ALA A 2 -17.05 3.14 11.31
N GLU A 3 -15.74 3.38 11.16
CA GLU A 3 -14.91 2.64 10.21
C GLU A 3 -14.68 1.23 10.78
N PRO A 4 -14.91 0.18 9.98
CA PRO A 4 -14.76 -1.17 10.49
C PRO A 4 -13.26 -1.48 10.70
N ILE A 5 -12.96 -1.98 11.88
CA ILE A 5 -11.58 -2.25 12.33
C ILE A 5 -11.17 -3.68 11.94
N ASP A 6 -12.15 -4.58 11.79
CA ASP A 6 -11.92 -6.00 11.57
C ASP A 6 -12.31 -6.45 10.16
N TYR A 7 -11.44 -7.23 9.52
CA TYR A 7 -11.65 -7.74 8.16
C TYR A 7 -12.75 -8.81 8.11
N VAL A 8 -13.01 -9.52 9.23
CA VAL A 8 -14.01 -10.59 9.30
C VAL A 8 -15.43 -10.04 9.14
N GLU A 9 -15.72 -8.92 9.79
CA GLU A 9 -17.01 -8.23 9.66
C GLU A 9 -17.17 -7.57 8.28
N VAL A 10 -16.05 -7.15 7.72
CA VAL A 10 -15.98 -6.46 6.42
C VAL A 10 -16.18 -7.41 5.24
N MET A 11 -15.66 -8.63 5.33
CA MET A 11 -15.84 -9.69 4.33
C MET A 11 -17.31 -10.06 4.11
N LYS A 12 -18.17 -9.85 5.13
CA LYS A 12 -19.62 -10.07 5.03
C LYS A 12 -20.34 -9.00 4.20
N GLN A 13 -19.70 -7.85 3.95
CA GLN A 13 -20.30 -6.74 3.19
C GLN A 13 -19.74 -6.70 1.77
N GLU A 14 -20.58 -6.95 0.77
CA GLU A 14 -20.17 -7.03 -0.64
C GLU A 14 -19.39 -5.81 -1.14
N LEU A 15 -19.80 -4.60 -0.74
CA LEU A 15 -19.15 -3.36 -1.14
C LEU A 15 -17.68 -3.26 -0.68
N TRP A 16 -17.35 -3.82 0.49
CA TRP A 16 -15.97 -3.84 0.95
C TRP A 16 -15.17 -4.97 0.31
N ARG A 17 -15.78 -6.14 0.13
CA ARG A 17 -15.16 -7.26 -0.58
C ARG A 17 -14.77 -6.88 -2.01
N ALA A 18 -15.65 -6.16 -2.71
CA ALA A 18 -15.36 -5.61 -4.03
C ALA A 18 -14.13 -4.68 -4.02
N ALA A 19 -14.04 -3.80 -3.01
CA ALA A 19 -12.89 -2.91 -2.87
C ALA A 19 -11.58 -3.66 -2.55
N MET A 20 -11.64 -4.75 -1.79
CA MET A 20 -10.48 -5.61 -1.52
C MET A 20 -10.01 -6.33 -2.79
N ILE A 21 -10.96 -6.85 -3.57
CA ILE A 21 -10.66 -7.51 -4.86
C ILE A 21 -10.03 -6.51 -5.84
N GLU A 22 -10.57 -5.29 -5.94
CA GLU A 22 -10.00 -4.24 -6.80
C GLU A 22 -8.54 -3.92 -6.44
N GLU A 23 -8.23 -3.81 -5.14
CA GLU A 23 -6.86 -3.58 -4.66
C GLU A 23 -5.94 -4.78 -5.00
N LEU A 24 -6.40 -6.02 -4.79
CA LEU A 24 -5.62 -7.22 -5.13
C LEU A 24 -5.35 -7.33 -6.63
N GLN A 25 -6.35 -7.04 -7.47
CA GLN A 25 -6.20 -6.97 -8.93
C GLN A 25 -5.19 -5.90 -9.34
N ALA A 26 -5.20 -4.74 -8.68
CA ALA A 26 -4.21 -3.71 -8.93
C ALA A 26 -2.78 -4.17 -8.55
N ILE A 27 -2.62 -4.88 -7.44
CA ILE A 27 -1.33 -5.44 -6.99
C ILE A 27 -0.82 -6.48 -7.99
N GLU A 28 -1.70 -7.38 -8.44
CA GLU A 28 -1.39 -8.44 -9.40
C GLU A 28 -1.06 -7.88 -10.78
N LYS A 29 -1.87 -6.94 -11.30
CA LYS A 29 -1.62 -6.25 -12.58
C LYS A 29 -0.27 -5.53 -12.61
N ASN A 30 0.17 -5.00 -11.47
CA ASN A 30 1.48 -4.36 -11.35
C ASN A 30 2.64 -5.34 -11.11
N GLN A 31 2.38 -6.65 -11.06
CA GLN A 31 3.37 -7.70 -10.75
C GLN A 31 4.16 -7.41 -9.46
N THR A 32 3.48 -6.81 -8.49
CA THR A 32 4.09 -6.29 -7.25
C THR A 32 4.64 -7.42 -6.39
N ARG A 33 4.13 -8.64 -6.52
CA ARG A 33 4.46 -9.77 -5.64
C ARG A 33 4.50 -11.11 -6.36
N THR A 34 5.31 -12.03 -5.85
CA THR A 34 5.46 -13.40 -6.36
C THR A 34 5.37 -14.39 -5.20
N LEU A 35 4.57 -15.44 -5.36
CA LEU A 35 4.40 -16.46 -4.32
C LEU A 35 5.65 -17.35 -4.26
N THR A 36 6.25 -17.49 -3.09
CA THR A 36 7.48 -18.25 -2.86
C THR A 36 7.49 -18.91 -1.48
N LYS A 37 8.46 -19.79 -1.22
CA LYS A 37 8.74 -20.29 0.14
C LYS A 37 9.62 -19.28 0.87
N LEU A 38 9.42 -19.13 2.17
CA LEU A 38 10.29 -18.29 3.00
C LEU A 38 11.69 -18.90 3.03
N PRO A 39 12.74 -18.19 2.57
CA PRO A 39 14.09 -18.71 2.63
C PRO A 39 14.56 -18.78 4.08
N PHE A 40 15.39 -19.79 4.35
CA PHE A 40 16.02 -19.97 5.66
C PHE A 40 16.83 -18.71 5.98
N ASN A 41 16.58 -18.08 7.13
CA ASN A 41 17.19 -16.82 7.59
C ASN A 41 16.57 -15.49 7.11
N LYS A 42 15.36 -15.50 6.54
CA LYS A 42 14.58 -14.26 6.30
C LYS A 42 13.32 -14.23 7.15
N LYS A 43 12.86 -13.02 7.49
CA LYS A 43 11.60 -12.78 8.21
C LYS A 43 10.52 -12.35 7.25
N SER A 44 9.31 -12.86 7.43
CA SER A 44 8.12 -12.35 6.76
C SER A 44 7.51 -11.19 7.54
N ILE A 45 6.99 -10.20 6.84
CA ILE A 45 6.27 -9.07 7.40
C ILE A 45 4.78 -9.33 7.26
N ASP A 46 4.06 -9.23 8.36
CA ASP A 46 2.62 -9.33 8.34
C ASP A 46 1.99 -8.22 7.50
N VAL A 47 0.95 -8.56 6.74
CA VAL A 47 0.07 -7.57 6.10
C VAL A 47 -1.25 -7.46 6.83
N LYS A 48 -1.90 -6.29 6.74
CA LYS A 48 -3.24 -6.05 7.26
C LYS A 48 -4.06 -5.22 6.28
N TRP A 49 -5.37 -5.36 6.38
CA TRP A 49 -6.31 -4.51 5.66
C TRP A 49 -6.54 -3.20 6.41
N VAL A 50 -6.58 -2.10 5.67
CA VAL A 50 -6.98 -0.79 6.17
C VAL A 50 -8.18 -0.33 5.35
N PHE A 51 -9.28 -0.10 6.03
CA PHE A 51 -10.54 0.32 5.44
C PHE A 51 -10.77 1.80 5.71
N LYS A 52 -11.19 2.54 4.69
CA LYS A 52 -11.56 3.94 4.82
C LYS A 52 -12.85 4.22 4.07
N LEU A 53 -13.79 4.86 4.75
CA LEU A 53 -14.98 5.38 4.09
C LEU A 53 -14.58 6.64 3.34
N LYS A 54 -14.87 6.68 2.04
CA LYS A 54 -14.82 7.93 1.29
C LYS A 54 -16.14 8.65 1.48
N LEU A 55 -16.05 9.95 1.73
CA LEU A 55 -17.18 10.85 1.68
C LEU A 55 -17.15 11.58 0.33
N ASN A 56 -18.31 11.76 -0.26
CA ASN A 56 -18.53 12.67 -1.36
C ASN A 56 -18.39 14.13 -0.86
N PRO A 57 -18.23 15.12 -1.76
CA PRO A 57 -18.11 16.52 -1.37
C PRO A 57 -19.32 17.06 -0.59
N ASP A 58 -20.50 16.47 -0.81
CA ASP A 58 -21.74 16.76 -0.12
C ASP A 58 -21.85 16.11 1.28
N GLY A 59 -20.80 15.39 1.72
CA GLY A 59 -20.78 14.67 2.99
C GLY A 59 -21.51 13.32 2.97
N SER A 60 -22.11 12.91 1.86
CA SER A 60 -22.70 11.59 1.70
C SER A 60 -21.61 10.51 1.59
N ILE A 61 -21.93 9.26 1.93
CA ILE A 61 -20.95 8.17 1.78
C ILE A 61 -20.78 7.88 0.30
N ALA A 62 -19.54 7.96 -0.17
CA ALA A 62 -19.21 7.61 -1.54
C ALA A 62 -19.59 6.14 -1.79
N LYS A 63 -20.18 5.90 -2.97
CA LYS A 63 -20.57 4.56 -3.43
C LYS A 63 -19.38 3.58 -3.38
N HIS A 64 -18.17 4.09 -3.61
CA HIS A 64 -16.94 3.32 -3.56
C HIS A 64 -16.30 3.37 -2.18
N ARG A 65 -16.19 2.20 -1.56
CA ARG A 65 -15.42 1.98 -0.34
C ARG A 65 -13.95 1.80 -0.69
N LYS A 66 -13.05 2.16 0.22
CA LYS A 66 -11.60 2.08 -0.03
C LYS A 66 -10.95 1.08 0.91
N ALA A 67 -10.53 -0.06 0.36
CA ALA A 67 -9.70 -1.02 1.05
C ALA A 67 -8.25 -0.86 0.57
N ARG A 68 -7.29 -1.06 1.47
CA ARG A 68 -5.86 -1.05 1.16
C ARG A 68 -5.17 -2.18 1.88
N LEU A 69 -4.28 -2.87 1.18
CA LEU A 69 -3.39 -3.84 1.80
C LEU A 69 -2.10 -3.14 2.24
N VAL A 70 -1.79 -3.22 3.53
CA VAL A 70 -0.68 -2.48 4.14
C VAL A 70 0.22 -3.45 4.88
N ALA A 71 1.52 -3.39 4.61
CA ALA A 71 2.53 -4.08 5.39
C ALA A 71 2.62 -3.48 6.79
N LYS A 72 2.75 -4.32 7.82
CA LYS A 72 3.08 -3.90 9.19
C LYS A 72 4.55 -3.52 9.30
N GLY A 73 5.04 -2.62 8.45
CA GLY A 73 6.45 -2.23 8.38
C GLY A 73 6.97 -1.47 9.61
N PHE A 74 6.10 -1.11 10.56
CA PHE A 74 6.54 -0.61 11.88
C PHE A 74 7.38 -1.64 12.66
N LEU A 75 7.28 -2.94 12.30
CA LEU A 75 8.10 -4.00 12.88
C LEU A 75 9.52 -4.07 12.28
N GLN A 76 9.80 -3.34 11.20
CA GLN A 76 11.12 -3.34 10.55
C GLN A 76 12.11 -2.49 11.34
N LYS A 77 13.33 -3.01 11.51
CA LYS A 77 14.45 -2.30 12.15
C LYS A 77 15.41 -1.72 11.11
N GLN A 78 15.67 -0.42 11.22
CA GLN A 78 16.67 0.27 10.40
C GLN A 78 18.05 -0.35 10.65
N GLY A 79 18.79 -0.63 9.58
CA GLY A 79 20.11 -1.29 9.62
C GLY A 79 20.08 -2.82 9.66
N LEU A 80 18.90 -3.44 9.82
CA LEU A 80 18.72 -4.90 9.72
C LEU A 80 17.79 -5.27 8.57
N ASP A 81 16.61 -4.63 8.52
CA ASP A 81 15.55 -4.96 7.56
C ASP A 81 15.48 -3.94 6.41
N TYR A 82 16.00 -2.73 6.60
CA TYR A 82 16.14 -1.70 5.55
C TYR A 82 17.25 -0.68 5.88
N SER A 83 17.87 -0.14 4.84
CA SER A 83 18.96 0.85 4.93
C SER A 83 18.46 2.30 4.95
N GLU A 84 17.68 2.69 3.94
CA GLU A 84 16.93 3.95 3.86
C GLU A 84 15.44 3.67 3.72
N GLY A 85 14.62 4.58 4.24
CA GLY A 85 13.17 4.37 4.23
C GLY A 85 12.55 4.54 2.84
N PHE A 86 11.64 3.64 2.44
CA PHE A 86 10.96 3.65 1.13
C PHE A 86 10.00 4.83 0.90
N ALA A 87 9.93 5.78 1.82
CA ALA A 87 9.15 7.00 1.67
C ALA A 87 9.80 7.94 0.63
N SER A 88 9.49 7.71 -0.65
CA SER A 88 9.75 8.61 -1.78
C SER A 88 8.87 9.86 -1.73
N MET A 89 8.79 10.51 -0.56
CA MET A 89 8.10 11.78 -0.38
C MET A 89 9.11 12.92 -0.55
N ALA A 90 8.89 13.76 -1.56
CA ALA A 90 9.64 15.00 -1.69
C ALA A 90 9.51 15.82 -0.39
N ARG A 91 10.65 16.32 0.11
CA ARG A 91 10.67 17.12 1.33
C ARG A 91 9.80 18.38 1.13
N ILE A 92 8.95 18.69 2.11
CA ILE A 92 8.03 19.84 2.03
C ILE A 92 8.77 21.17 1.79
N LYS A 93 10.00 21.30 2.30
CA LYS A 93 10.86 22.47 2.06
C LYS A 93 11.20 22.63 0.57
N THR A 94 11.52 21.54 -0.10
CA THR A 94 11.82 21.53 -1.54
C THR A 94 10.57 21.87 -2.36
N ILE A 95 9.42 21.30 -2.01
CA ILE A 95 8.13 21.61 -2.67
C ILE A 95 7.82 23.11 -2.56
N ARG A 96 7.94 23.68 -1.34
CA ARG A 96 7.72 25.11 -1.11
C ARG A 96 8.68 25.99 -1.90
N LEU A 97 9.95 25.61 -1.98
CA LEU A 97 10.96 26.34 -2.76
C LEU A 97 10.59 26.36 -4.25
N VAL A 98 10.22 25.22 -4.83
CA VAL A 98 9.80 25.12 -6.24
C VAL A 98 8.55 25.97 -6.50
N MET A 99 7.57 25.93 -5.59
CA MET A 99 6.37 26.79 -5.70
C MET A 99 6.72 28.28 -5.63
N ALA A 100 7.62 28.69 -4.72
CA ALA A 100 8.04 30.08 -4.59
C ALA A 100 8.75 30.58 -5.86
N LEU A 101 9.62 29.75 -6.45
CA LEU A 101 10.29 30.06 -7.71
C LEU A 101 9.30 30.16 -8.87
N ALA A 102 8.38 29.20 -8.98
CA ALA A 102 7.35 29.21 -10.02
C ALA A 102 6.47 30.46 -9.92
N SER A 103 6.06 30.84 -8.70
CA SER A 103 5.29 32.07 -8.46
C SER A 103 6.09 33.32 -8.84
N GLY A 104 7.35 33.43 -8.41
CA GLY A 104 8.21 34.57 -8.71
C GLY A 104 8.53 34.73 -10.20
N LYS A 105 8.55 33.62 -10.96
CA LYS A 105 8.80 33.60 -12.41
C LYS A 105 7.52 33.54 -13.25
N ARG A 106 6.34 33.56 -12.62
CA ARG A 106 5.01 33.39 -13.26
C ARG A 106 4.92 32.12 -14.13
N TRP A 107 5.53 31.03 -13.68
CA TRP A 107 5.44 29.75 -14.36
C TRP A 107 4.10 29.06 -14.06
N PRO A 108 3.48 28.40 -15.05
CA PRO A 108 2.30 27.59 -14.81
C PRO A 108 2.64 26.36 -13.96
N LEU A 109 1.82 26.07 -12.96
CA LEU A 109 1.95 24.91 -12.09
C LEU A 109 0.79 23.95 -12.34
N PHE A 110 1.12 22.68 -12.57
CA PHE A 110 0.13 21.61 -12.73
C PHE A 110 0.35 20.55 -11.65
N GLN A 111 -0.74 20.08 -11.04
CA GLN A 111 -0.72 19.02 -10.04
C GLN A 111 -1.32 17.75 -10.63
N LEU A 112 -0.59 16.64 -10.54
CA LEU A 112 -1.04 15.32 -10.94
C LEU A 112 -1.02 14.37 -9.74
N ASP A 113 -2.15 13.74 -9.41
CA ASP A 113 -2.21 12.65 -8.44
C ASP A 113 -2.15 11.30 -9.17
N VAL A 114 -1.01 10.61 -9.07
CA VAL A 114 -0.82 9.30 -9.69
C VAL A 114 -1.36 8.23 -8.77
N LYS A 115 -2.42 7.54 -9.20
CA LYS A 115 -2.93 6.36 -8.50
C LYS A 115 -1.83 5.30 -8.36
N SER A 116 -1.65 4.79 -7.15
CA SER A 116 -0.73 3.70 -6.83
C SER A 116 0.73 3.94 -7.22
N ALA A 117 1.21 5.18 -7.09
CA ALA A 117 2.60 5.54 -7.39
C ALA A 117 3.64 4.67 -6.66
N PHE A 118 3.34 4.22 -5.45
CA PHE A 118 4.19 3.32 -4.66
C PHE A 118 4.42 1.95 -5.31
N LEU A 119 3.44 1.44 -6.07
CA LEU A 119 3.53 0.15 -6.77
C LEU A 119 4.39 0.22 -8.04
N LYS A 120 5.08 1.33 -8.29
CA LYS A 120 5.94 1.53 -9.47
C LYS A 120 7.42 1.62 -9.15
N GLY A 121 7.79 1.88 -7.89
CA GLY A 121 9.19 1.92 -7.48
C GLY A 121 9.79 0.51 -7.42
N PRO A 122 10.97 0.27 -8.02
CA PRO A 122 11.68 -0.98 -7.81
C PRO A 122 12.08 -1.11 -6.33
N LEU A 123 12.07 -2.35 -5.82
CA LEU A 123 12.55 -2.66 -4.48
C LEU A 123 13.97 -3.21 -4.61
N GLU A 124 14.96 -2.53 -4.05
CA GLU A 124 16.36 -3.02 -4.05
C GLU A 124 16.58 -4.16 -3.04
N GLU A 125 15.74 -4.21 -2.00
CA GLU A 125 15.85 -5.18 -0.92
C GLU A 125 14.83 -6.31 -1.07
N ASP A 126 15.24 -7.54 -0.75
CA ASP A 126 14.35 -8.70 -0.73
C ASP A 126 13.42 -8.66 0.49
N VAL A 127 12.20 -8.16 0.28
CA VAL A 127 11.14 -8.09 1.29
C VAL A 127 10.12 -9.19 1.08
N TYR A 128 9.76 -9.85 2.17
CA TYR A 128 8.80 -10.93 2.20
C TYR A 128 7.59 -10.54 3.05
N VAL A 129 6.37 -10.82 2.57
CA VAL A 129 5.12 -10.55 3.27
C VAL A 129 4.22 -11.77 3.37
N THR A 130 3.42 -11.84 4.42
CA THR A 130 2.41 -12.89 4.57
C THR A 130 1.31 -12.76 3.51
N GLN A 131 0.51 -13.82 3.34
CA GLN A 131 -0.63 -13.77 2.45
C GLN A 131 -1.70 -12.81 2.96
N SER A 132 -2.52 -12.30 2.04
CA SER A 132 -3.57 -11.35 2.39
C SER A 132 -4.65 -12.05 3.21
N PRO A 133 -4.99 -11.59 4.43
CA PRO A 133 -6.00 -12.24 5.26
C PRO A 133 -7.32 -12.37 4.50
N GLY A 134 -7.86 -13.60 4.46
CA GLY A 134 -9.10 -13.95 3.74
C GLY A 134 -8.95 -14.21 2.24
N PHE A 135 -7.72 -14.14 1.69
CA PHE A 135 -7.39 -14.40 0.29
C PHE A 135 -6.11 -15.25 0.18
N GLU A 136 -6.03 -16.30 1.00
CA GLU A 136 -4.93 -17.25 0.98
C GLU A 136 -5.10 -18.23 -0.18
N VAL A 137 -3.99 -18.64 -0.79
CA VAL A 137 -4.02 -19.59 -1.90
C VAL A 137 -4.18 -21.00 -1.35
N GLU A 138 -5.32 -21.63 -1.66
CA GLU A 138 -5.61 -23.01 -1.27
C GLU A 138 -4.47 -23.96 -1.67
N GLY A 139 -4.08 -24.85 -0.74
CA GLY A 139 -2.96 -25.78 -0.90
C GLY A 139 -1.57 -25.14 -0.80
N ASN A 140 -1.48 -23.82 -0.60
CA ASN A 140 -0.23 -23.08 -0.48
C ASN A 140 -0.20 -22.12 0.73
N GLU A 141 -0.97 -22.40 1.77
CA GLU A 141 -1.09 -21.55 2.98
C GLU A 141 0.28 -21.22 3.61
N ASN A 142 1.20 -22.18 3.60
CA ASN A 142 2.57 -22.02 4.13
C ASN A 142 3.50 -21.16 3.25
N LYS A 143 3.05 -20.76 2.05
CA LYS A 143 3.83 -19.89 1.17
C LYS A 143 3.61 -18.42 1.54
N ILE A 144 4.60 -17.61 1.17
CA ILE A 144 4.64 -16.18 1.42
C ILE A 144 4.83 -15.44 0.09
N TYR A 145 4.58 -14.14 0.09
CA TYR A 145 4.80 -13.30 -1.08
C TYR A 145 6.16 -12.59 -0.97
N LYS A 146 7.02 -12.76 -1.98
CA LYS A 146 8.15 -11.87 -2.21
C LYS A 146 7.64 -10.61 -2.89
N LEU A 147 7.98 -9.43 -2.37
CA LEU A 147 7.66 -8.17 -3.01
C LEU A 147 8.73 -7.81 -4.04
N ASN A 148 8.30 -7.53 -5.26
CA ASN A 148 9.15 -6.99 -6.33
C ASN A 148 9.14 -5.45 -6.34
N LYS A 149 8.11 -4.86 -5.72
CA LYS A 149 7.81 -3.42 -5.68
C LYS A 149 7.30 -3.05 -4.30
N ALA A 150 7.44 -1.78 -3.94
CA ALA A 150 7.04 -1.30 -2.63
C ALA A 150 5.53 -1.43 -2.39
N LEU A 151 5.15 -1.89 -1.19
CA LEU A 151 3.78 -1.94 -0.68
C LEU A 151 3.58 -0.81 0.35
N TYR A 152 2.34 -0.38 0.57
CA TYR A 152 2.01 0.59 1.61
C TYR A 152 2.51 0.14 2.98
N GLY A 153 3.06 1.08 3.76
CA GLY A 153 3.44 0.83 5.15
C GLY A 153 4.79 0.15 5.35
N LEU A 154 5.53 -0.12 4.26
CA LEU A 154 6.97 -0.39 4.35
C LEU A 154 7.70 0.87 4.83
N LYS A 155 8.78 0.68 5.60
CA LYS A 155 9.52 1.80 6.18
C LYS A 155 10.61 2.31 5.28
#